data_AF-A0A353LYQ6-F1
#
_entry.id   AF-A0A353LYQ6-F1
#
_cell.length_a   1.000
_cell.length_b   1.000
_cell.length_c   1.000
_cell.angle_alpha   90.00
_cell.angle_beta   90.00
_cell.angle_gamma   90.00
#
_symmetry.space_group_name_H-M   'P 1'
#
loop_
_entity.id
_entity.type
_entity.pdbx_description
1 polymer ?
#
loop_
_entity_poly.entity_id
_entity_poly.type
_entity_poly.pdbx_seq_one_letter_code
_entity_poly.pdbx_strand_id
1 'polypeptide(L)'
;ETLTSDAYETAHGGYDPVYANAVPDRVVPIDALRALEKEGKIGKLFPYFYATVGNGTSVANAKKYASDIARELVNEGVQAVILTST
;
A
#
# COMPACT_ATOMS: atom_id res chain seq x y z
N GLU A 1 -11.39 7.97 2.54
CA GLU A 1 -11.60 7.85 1.08
C GLU A 1 -11.02 6.50 0.63
N THR A 2 -11.64 5.91 -0.39
CA THR A 2 -11.26 4.62 -1.01
C THR A 2 -10.47 4.87 -2.29
N LEU A 3 -9.77 3.85 -2.80
CA LEU A 3 -9.08 3.97 -4.08
C LEU A 3 -10.06 3.79 -5.25
N THR A 4 -9.85 4.54 -6.32
CA THR A 4 -10.76 4.58 -7.48
C THR A 4 -10.05 4.22 -8.78
N SER A 5 -10.77 3.60 -9.71
CA SER A 5 -10.22 3.10 -10.98
C SER A 5 -9.79 4.20 -11.95
N ASP A 6 -10.22 5.44 -11.74
CA ASP A 6 -9.83 6.62 -12.53
C ASP A 6 -8.50 7.24 -12.07
N ALA A 7 -8.09 6.98 -10.82
CA ALA A 7 -6.87 7.53 -10.23
C ALA A 7 -5.73 6.51 -10.10
N TYR A 8 -6.05 5.20 -10.11
CA TYR A 8 -5.09 4.13 -9.85
C TYR A 8 -5.16 3.01 -10.90
N GLU A 9 -3.99 2.50 -11.26
CA GLU A 9 -3.83 1.38 -12.20
C GLU A 9 -2.76 0.41 -11.71
N THR A 10 -2.95 -0.87 -11.97
CA THR A 10 -1.97 -1.93 -11.74
C THR A 10 -1.36 -2.38 -13.07
N ALA A 11 -0.04 -2.34 -13.14
CA ALA A 11 0.75 -2.95 -14.22
C ALA A 11 1.49 -4.18 -13.67
N HIS A 12 0.90 -5.36 -13.82
CA HIS A 12 1.45 -6.60 -13.26
C HIS A 12 1.48 -7.73 -14.29
N GLY A 13 2.60 -8.44 -14.37
CA GLY A 13 2.78 -9.57 -15.31
C GLY A 13 2.44 -10.94 -14.73
N GLY A 14 2.18 -11.03 -13.42
CA GLY A 14 1.94 -12.29 -12.70
C GLY A 14 0.47 -12.64 -12.47
N TYR A 15 -0.47 -11.72 -12.70
CA TYR A 15 -1.92 -11.97 -12.61
C TYR A 15 -2.69 -11.04 -13.56
N ASP A 16 -3.95 -11.37 -13.86
CA ASP A 16 -4.83 -10.54 -14.68
C ASP A 16 -5.23 -9.24 -13.93
N PRO A 17 -4.78 -8.06 -14.39
CA PRO A 17 -5.00 -6.81 -13.67
C PRO A 17 -6.45 -6.31 -13.77
N VAL A 18 -7.33 -6.88 -14.59
CA VAL A 18 -8.70 -6.39 -14.81
C VAL A 18 -9.46 -6.21 -13.49
N TYR A 19 -9.39 -7.19 -12.59
CA TYR A 19 -10.08 -7.10 -11.30
C TYR A 19 -9.42 -6.11 -10.35
N ALA A 20 -8.09 -6.02 -10.34
CA ALA A 20 -7.38 -5.02 -9.53
C ALA A 20 -7.68 -3.59 -10.02
N ASN A 21 -7.72 -3.37 -11.34
CA ASN A 21 -8.01 -2.06 -11.92
C ASN A 21 -9.48 -1.66 -11.73
N ALA A 22 -10.41 -2.62 -11.75
CA ALA A 22 -11.82 -2.34 -11.47
C ALA A 22 -12.07 -1.92 -10.01
N VAL A 23 -11.32 -2.49 -9.05
CA VAL A 23 -11.41 -2.17 -7.62
C VAL A 23 -10.00 -2.17 -7.02
N PRO A 24 -9.28 -1.03 -7.02
CA PRO A 24 -7.87 -0.97 -6.58
C PRO A 24 -7.67 -1.33 -5.10
N ASP A 25 -8.71 -1.17 -4.28
CA ASP A 25 -8.69 -1.60 -2.88
C ASP A 25 -8.44 -3.11 -2.70
N ARG A 26 -8.61 -3.93 -3.75
CA ARG A 26 -8.21 -5.35 -3.73
C ARG A 26 -6.72 -5.55 -3.50
N VAL A 27 -5.90 -4.61 -3.96
CA VAL A 27 -4.44 -4.68 -3.83
C VAL A 27 -3.99 -3.96 -2.57
N VAL A 28 -4.53 -2.76 -2.32
CA VAL A 28 -4.21 -1.95 -1.14
C VAL A 28 -5.51 -1.70 -0.38
N PRO A 29 -5.80 -2.43 0.72
CA PRO A 29 -7.14 -2.54 1.32
C PRO A 29 -7.53 -1.32 2.16
N ILE A 30 -7.57 -0.13 1.55
CA ILE A 30 -7.90 1.12 2.21
C ILE A 30 -9.36 1.09 2.71
N ASP A 31 -10.28 0.56 1.92
CA ASP A 31 -11.69 0.39 2.30
C ASP A 31 -11.85 -0.37 3.64
N ALA A 32 -11.21 -1.52 3.78
CA ALA A 32 -11.24 -2.34 4.99
C ALA A 32 -10.56 -1.64 6.16
N LEU A 33 -9.41 -1.00 5.94
CA LEU A 33 -8.70 -0.27 6.99
C LEU A 33 -9.49 0.95 7.48
N ARG A 34 -10.21 1.64 6.60
CA ARG A 34 -11.11 2.74 6.98
C ARG A 34 -12.33 2.25 7.76
N ALA A 35 -12.86 1.06 7.44
CA ALA A 35 -13.90 0.44 8.25
C ALA A 35 -13.39 0.15 9.68
N LEU A 36 -12.20 -0.44 9.81
CA LEU A 36 -11.58 -0.71 11.11
C LEU A 36 -11.26 0.57 11.90
N GLU A 37 -10.83 1.64 11.23
CA GLU A 37 -10.63 2.97 11.84
C GLU A 37 -11.96 3.54 12.36
N LYS A 38 -13.03 3.47 11.57
CA LYS A 38 -14.38 3.93 11.95
C LYS A 38 -14.96 3.13 13.13
N GLU A 39 -14.67 1.84 13.20
CA GLU A 39 -15.04 0.96 14.32
C GLU A 39 -14.18 1.18 15.57
N GLY A 40 -13.13 2.00 15.50
CA GLY A 40 -12.20 2.24 16.59
C GLY A 40 -11.27 1.05 16.90
N LYS A 41 -11.13 0.10 15.97
CA LYS A 41 -10.22 -1.05 16.11
C LYS A 41 -8.76 -0.67 15.90
N ILE A 42 -8.52 0.36 15.10
CA ILE A 42 -7.23 1.01 14.93
C ILE A 42 -7.37 2.50 15.21
N GLY A 43 -6.27 3.16 15.58
CA GLY A 43 -6.29 4.58 15.94
C GLY A 43 -6.49 5.50 14.73
N LYS A 44 -5.51 5.54 13.83
CA LYS A 44 -5.56 6.35 12.62
C LYS A 44 -4.79 5.68 11.49
N LEU A 45 -5.33 5.69 10.28
CA LEU A 45 -4.61 5.24 9.09
C LEU A 45 -3.66 6.34 8.60
N PHE A 46 -2.44 5.96 8.27
CA PHE A 46 -1.42 6.85 7.73
C PHE A 46 -1.89 7.48 6.39
N PRO A 47 -1.58 8.76 6.10
CA PRO A 47 -2.26 9.51 5.05
C PRO A 47 -1.85 9.14 3.61
N TYR A 48 -0.79 8.35 3.43
CA TYR A 48 -0.36 7.83 2.14
C TYR A 48 0.18 6.40 2.30
N PHE A 49 0.26 5.67 1.19
CA PHE A 49 0.93 4.39 1.09
C PHE A 49 2.16 4.51 0.20
N TYR A 50 3.13 3.62 0.41
CA TYR A 50 4.33 3.56 -0.41
C TYR A 50 4.14 2.53 -1.51
N ALA A 51 4.53 2.88 -2.72
CA ALA A 51 4.62 1.96 -3.85
C ALA A 51 6.03 2.02 -4.43
N THR A 52 6.61 0.86 -4.72
CA THR A 52 7.90 0.73 -5.41
C THR A 52 7.71 0.04 -6.76
N VAL A 53 8.70 0.14 -7.64
CA VAL A 53 8.66 -0.58 -8.91
C VAL A 53 8.94 -2.07 -8.68
N GLY A 54 8.26 -2.94 -9.40
CA GLY A 54 8.28 -4.40 -9.17
C GLY A 54 9.58 -5.08 -9.59
N ASN A 55 9.48 -6.07 -10.48
CA ASN A 55 10.57 -6.95 -10.93
C ASN A 55 11.85 -6.24 -11.44
N GLY A 56 11.80 -4.95 -11.79
CA GLY A 56 12.95 -4.15 -12.19
C GLY A 56 13.79 -3.56 -11.05
N THR A 57 13.35 -3.64 -9.78
CA THR A 57 14.09 -3.05 -8.65
C THR A 57 15.30 -3.89 -8.27
N SER A 58 16.49 -3.28 -8.28
CA SER A 58 17.70 -3.94 -7.77
C SER A 58 17.61 -4.20 -6.26
N VAL A 59 18.20 -5.30 -5.79
CA VAL A 59 18.24 -5.63 -4.35
C VAL A 59 18.84 -4.49 -3.51
N ALA A 60 19.86 -3.81 -4.03
CA ALA A 60 20.48 -2.67 -3.36
C ALA A 60 19.51 -1.48 -3.20
N ASN A 61 18.75 -1.15 -4.25
CA ASN A 61 17.74 -0.11 -4.19
C ASN A 61 16.58 -0.49 -3.28
N ALA A 62 16.10 -1.74 -3.34
CA ALA A 62 15.05 -2.23 -2.45
C ALA A 62 15.43 -2.07 -0.97
N LYS A 63 16.65 -2.43 -0.59
CA LYS A 63 17.18 -2.24 0.77
C LYS A 63 17.23 -0.77 1.18
N LYS A 64 17.65 0.11 0.25
CA LYS A 64 17.69 1.56 0.49
C LYS A 64 16.29 2.11 0.75
N TYR A 65 15.34 1.85 -0.15
CA TYR A 65 13.96 2.31 0.00
C TYR A 65 13.31 1.80 1.28
N ALA A 66 13.48 0.51 1.59
CA ALA A 66 12.95 -0.07 2.83
C ALA A 66 13.51 0.64 4.08
N SER A 67 14.80 0.99 4.08
CA SER A 67 15.43 1.68 5.22
C SER A 67 14.91 3.11 5.38
N ASP A 68 14.67 3.82 4.28
CA ASP A 68 14.16 5.19 4.31
C ASP A 68 12.68 5.22 4.74
N ILE A 69 11.85 4.34 4.15
CA ILE A 69 10.43 4.17 4.49
C ILE A 69 10.26 3.77 5.96
N ALA A 70 11.03 2.78 6.45
CA ALA A 70 10.92 2.33 7.84
C ALA A 70 11.28 3.44 8.83
N ARG A 71 12.30 4.25 8.51
CA ARG A 71 12.71 5.39 9.35
C ARG A 71 11.60 6.44 9.45
N GLU A 72 10.98 6.77 8.31
CA GLU A 72 9.86 7.70 8.26
C GLU A 72 8.67 7.19 9.08
N LEU A 73 8.24 5.94 8.85
CA LEU A 73 7.13 5.33 9.59
C LEU A 73 7.37 5.31 11.10
N VAL A 74 8.59 4.98 11.55
CA VAL A 74 8.94 5.02 12.97
C VAL A 74 8.92 6.44 13.53
N ASN A 75 9.46 7.43 12.80
CA ASN A 75 9.47 8.83 13.22
C ASN A 75 8.06 9.41 13.32
N GLU A 76 7.14 8.99 12.44
CA GLU A 76 5.73 9.38 12.44
C GLU A 76 4.90 8.59 13.47
N GLY A 77 5.52 7.68 14.23
CA GLY A 77 4.86 6.91 15.29
C GLY A 77 3.92 5.81 14.77
N VAL A 78 4.11 5.33 13.54
CA VAL A 78 3.34 4.22 12.99
C VAL A 78 3.66 2.92 13.74
N GLN A 79 2.63 2.29 14.27
CA GLN A 79 2.77 1.13 15.16
C GLN A 79 2.67 -0.22 14.43
N ALA A 80 2.06 -0.24 13.24
CA ALA A 80 1.83 -1.44 12.46
C ALA A 80 1.83 -1.11 10.96
N VAL A 81 2.29 -2.07 10.16
CA VAL A 81 2.35 -1.97 8.70
C VAL A 81 1.78 -3.24 8.08
N ILE A 82 1.02 -3.09 7.01
CA ILE A 82 0.61 -4.20 6.14
C ILE A 82 1.42 -4.10 4.87
N LEU A 83 2.11 -5.18 4.53
CA LEU A 83 2.78 -5.35 3.26
C LEU A 83 1.88 -6.25 2.40
N THR A 84 1.28 -5.68 1.36
CA THR A 84 0.42 -6.41 0.43
C THR A 84 1.26 -7.03 -0.68
N SER A 85 1.09 -8.32 -0.91
CA SER A 85 1.68 -8.99 -2.08
C SER A 85 0.84 -8.64 -3.31
N THR A 86 1.51 -8.28 -4.41
CA THR A 86 0.93 -8.14 -5.74
C THR A 86 1.33 -9.33 -6.59
#